data_AF-A0A5A7NTU7-F1
#
_entry.id   AF-A0A5A7NTU7-F1
#
_cell.length_a   1.000
_cell.length_b   1.000
_cell.length_c   1.000
_cell.angle_alpha   90.00
_cell.angle_beta   90.00
_cell.angle_gamma   90.00
#
_symmetry.space_group_name_H-M   'P 1'
#
loop_
_entity.id
_entity.type
_entity.pdbx_description
1 polymer ?
#
loop_
_entity_poly.entity_id
_entity_poly.type
_entity_poly.pdbx_seq_one_letter_code
_entity_poly.pdbx_strand_id
1 'polypeptide(L)'
;MAASGGTKAVVAALAANLTIAVFKFIAWMVTHSSSMLAESIHSVADSGNQVLLLVGGKRAQRQASREHPFGYGRERYIYSFIVSIVLFSVGGLFALYEAYEKFLHPHAIEGPWWWVPVAVLVGAIIAETLSFRTAIRESNLVRGKQSWVSFIRHAKAPELPVILLEDLGALLGLIFALFGVSLTLITGNGFFDALGTAMIGLLLVAIAVVLAVETKSLLLGESATREHVRLIEDALTAGGGRIIHLKTLHLGPDELLVAAKMSVEPGISSERIAQTIDAAEARVREAVPIAQVIYIEPDIYREPHTAAAPGSAPAGSGA
;
A
#
# COMPACT_ATOMS: atom_id res chain seq x y z
N MET A 1 7.70 -6.49 -26.04
CA MET A 1 9.13 -6.64 -25.70
C MET A 1 9.50 -6.11 -24.29
N ALA A 2 8.57 -6.02 -23.33
CA ALA A 2 8.83 -5.47 -22.00
C ALA A 2 8.89 -6.53 -20.87
N ALA A 3 8.60 -7.81 -21.15
CA ALA A 3 8.41 -8.83 -20.12
C ALA A 3 9.72 -9.51 -19.63
N SER A 4 10.83 -9.44 -20.37
CA SER A 4 12.09 -10.10 -19.98
C SER A 4 13.07 -9.20 -19.22
N GLY A 5 12.96 -7.88 -19.36
CA GLY A 5 13.79 -6.91 -18.64
C GLY A 5 13.37 -6.74 -17.18
N GLY A 6 12.05 -6.70 -16.93
CA GLY A 6 11.50 -6.51 -15.58
C GLY A 6 11.85 -7.64 -14.62
N THR A 7 11.72 -8.91 -15.04
CA THR A 7 12.04 -10.07 -14.19
C THR A 7 13.52 -10.11 -13.81
N LYS A 8 14.43 -9.78 -14.73
CA LYS A 8 15.87 -9.71 -14.43
C LYS A 8 16.20 -8.59 -13.44
N ALA A 9 15.59 -7.42 -13.61
CA ALA A 9 15.77 -6.30 -12.70
C ALA A 9 15.24 -6.62 -11.29
N VAL A 10 14.05 -7.22 -11.19
CA VAL A 10 13.45 -7.66 -9.92
C VAL A 10 14.32 -8.70 -9.22
N VAL A 11 14.82 -9.71 -9.96
CA VAL A 11 15.71 -10.73 -9.40
C VAL A 11 17.05 -10.12 -8.94
N ALA A 12 17.59 -9.16 -9.70
CA ALA A 12 18.80 -8.46 -9.31
C ALA A 12 18.61 -7.61 -8.04
N ALA A 13 17.49 -6.90 -7.92
CA ALA A 13 17.14 -6.13 -6.73
C ALA A 13 16.96 -7.04 -5.51
N LEU A 14 16.21 -8.13 -5.65
CA LEU A 14 16.03 -9.12 -4.58
C LEU A 14 17.37 -9.73 -4.14
N ALA A 15 18.24 -10.08 -5.09
CA ALA A 15 19.57 -10.60 -4.78
C ALA A 15 20.47 -9.59 -4.06
N ALA A 16 20.38 -8.30 -4.42
CA ALA A 16 21.09 -7.23 -3.73
C ALA A 16 20.60 -7.08 -2.27
N ASN A 17 19.29 -7.03 -2.04
CA ASN A 17 18.73 -6.92 -0.69
C ASN A 17 19.08 -8.13 0.18
N LEU A 18 19.03 -9.34 -0.39
CA LEU A 18 19.42 -10.56 0.31
C LEU A 18 20.91 -10.57 0.66
N THR A 19 21.76 -10.03 -0.23
CA THR A 19 23.20 -9.89 0.01
C THR A 19 23.48 -8.93 1.19
N ILE A 20 22.79 -7.80 1.24
CA ILE A 20 22.87 -6.86 2.38
C ILE A 20 22.40 -7.54 3.66
N ALA A 21 21.30 -8.30 3.62
CA ALA A 21 20.81 -9.05 4.77
C ALA A 21 21.85 -10.05 5.31
N VAL A 22 22.56 -10.76 4.42
CA VAL A 22 23.64 -11.68 4.80
C VAL A 22 24.79 -10.94 5.47
N PHE A 23 25.21 -9.78 4.96
CA PHE A 23 26.27 -8.99 5.59
C PHE A 23 25.87 -8.48 6.98
N LYS A 24 24.63 -8.02 7.15
CA LYS A 24 24.09 -7.63 8.46
C LYS A 24 24.09 -8.81 9.44
N PHE A 25 23.71 -10.00 8.98
CA PHE A 25 23.65 -11.19 9.81
C PHE A 25 25.04 -11.67 10.25
N ILE A 26 26.03 -11.63 9.34
CA ILE A 26 27.43 -11.92 9.67
C ILE A 26 27.95 -10.92 10.71
N ALA A 27 27.66 -9.64 10.53
CA ALA A 27 28.06 -8.62 11.50
C ALA A 27 27.44 -8.87 12.89
N TRP A 28 26.16 -9.27 12.95
CA TRP A 28 25.55 -9.73 14.20
C TRP A 28 26.27 -10.93 14.80
N MET A 29 26.53 -11.99 14.02
CA MET A 29 27.14 -13.22 14.52
C MET A 29 28.50 -12.97 15.18
N VAL A 30 29.27 -12.02 14.64
CA VAL A 30 30.61 -11.72 15.13
C VAL A 30 30.60 -10.72 16.30
N THR A 31 29.56 -9.89 16.44
CA THR A 31 29.53 -8.80 17.45
C THR A 31 28.43 -8.92 18.50
N HIS A 32 27.47 -9.82 18.32
CA HIS A 32 26.29 -9.99 19.16
C HIS A 32 25.51 -8.67 19.43
N SER A 33 25.55 -7.73 18.47
CA SER A 33 24.79 -6.47 18.53
C SER A 33 23.31 -6.72 18.19
N SER A 34 22.42 -6.33 19.09
CA SER A 34 20.98 -6.48 18.92
C SER A 34 20.46 -5.59 17.79
N SER A 35 21.05 -4.41 17.59
CA SER A 35 20.69 -3.56 16.44
C SER A 35 21.01 -4.26 15.11
N MET A 36 22.15 -4.96 15.04
CA MET A 36 22.50 -5.73 13.84
C MET A 36 21.56 -6.91 13.61
N LEU A 37 21.10 -7.59 14.67
CA LEU A 37 20.12 -8.67 14.53
C LEU A 37 18.78 -8.16 14.02
N ALA A 38 18.26 -7.08 14.62
CA ALA A 38 17.00 -6.46 14.20
C ALA A 38 17.07 -5.99 12.75
N GLU A 39 18.15 -5.33 12.35
CA GLU A 39 18.38 -4.92 10.97
C GLU A 39 18.49 -6.09 9.98
N SER A 40 19.09 -7.21 10.41
CA SER A 40 19.19 -8.43 9.59
C SER A 40 17.82 -9.04 9.35
N ILE A 41 17.04 -9.20 10.41
CA ILE A 41 15.69 -9.77 10.33
C ILE A 41 14.74 -8.85 9.58
N HIS A 42 14.88 -7.54 9.74
CA HIS A 42 14.16 -6.56 8.93
C HIS A 42 14.46 -6.74 7.44
N SER A 43 15.73 -6.83 7.03
CA SER A 43 16.09 -7.03 5.62
C SER A 43 15.63 -8.39 5.06
N VAL A 44 15.55 -9.43 5.89
CA VAL A 44 14.94 -10.71 5.50
C VAL A 44 13.43 -10.58 5.32
N ALA A 45 12.74 -9.90 6.24
CA ALA A 45 11.31 -9.64 6.15
C ALA A 45 10.98 -8.82 4.89
N ASP A 46 11.76 -7.78 4.61
CA ASP A 46 11.64 -6.94 3.40
C ASP A 46 11.80 -7.76 2.11
N SER A 47 12.83 -8.62 2.05
CA SER A 47 13.03 -9.52 0.91
C SER A 47 11.83 -10.48 0.73
N GLY A 48 11.25 -10.95 1.84
CA GLY A 48 10.03 -11.75 1.84
C GLY A 48 8.81 -10.97 1.34
N ASN A 49 8.67 -9.70 1.74
CA ASN A 49 7.58 -8.82 1.32
C ASN A 49 7.60 -8.58 -0.18
N GLN A 50 8.78 -8.36 -0.77
CA GLN A 50 8.92 -8.23 -2.22
C GLN A 50 8.42 -9.50 -2.95
N VAL A 51 8.78 -10.68 -2.45
CA VAL A 51 8.27 -11.95 -3.02
C VAL A 51 6.75 -12.04 -2.89
N LEU A 52 6.18 -11.64 -1.76
CA LEU A 52 4.73 -11.61 -1.55
C LEU A 52 4.02 -10.68 -2.54
N LEU A 53 4.55 -9.47 -2.76
CA LEU A 53 3.99 -8.52 -3.74
C LEU A 53 4.06 -9.07 -5.17
N LEU A 54 5.15 -9.74 -5.54
CA LEU A 54 5.27 -10.39 -6.86
C LEU A 54 4.25 -11.52 -7.04
N VAL A 55 4.05 -12.35 -6.01
CA VAL A 55 3.06 -13.42 -6.03
C VAL A 55 1.64 -12.83 -6.12
N GLY A 56 1.35 -11.79 -5.34
CA GLY A 56 0.06 -11.09 -5.38
C GLY A 56 -0.23 -10.47 -6.74
N GLY A 57 0.74 -9.79 -7.34
CA GLY A 57 0.64 -9.25 -8.69
C GLY A 57 0.37 -10.34 -9.74
N LYS A 58 1.08 -11.47 -9.67
CA LYS A 58 0.87 -12.60 -10.58
C LYS A 58 -0.50 -13.26 -10.38
N ARG A 59 -0.97 -13.40 -9.15
CA ARG A 59 -2.30 -13.97 -8.86
C ARG A 59 -3.44 -13.05 -9.29
N ALA A 60 -3.24 -11.73 -9.18
CA ALA A 60 -4.24 -10.76 -9.61
C ALA A 60 -4.52 -10.76 -11.12
N GLN A 61 -3.56 -11.20 -11.93
CA GLN A 61 -3.73 -11.34 -13.38
C GLN A 61 -4.55 -12.57 -13.81
N ARG A 62 -5.03 -13.39 -12.86
CA ARG A 62 -5.90 -14.52 -13.18
C ARG A 62 -7.25 -14.03 -13.70
N GLN A 63 -7.73 -14.68 -14.76
CA GLN A 63 -9.04 -14.40 -15.34
C GLN A 63 -10.17 -14.74 -14.36
N ALA A 64 -11.32 -14.10 -14.57
CA ALA A 64 -12.54 -14.38 -13.82
C ALA A 64 -12.94 -15.85 -13.91
N SER A 65 -13.46 -16.36 -12.79
CA SER A 65 -13.97 -17.72 -12.65
C SER A 65 -15.43 -17.68 -12.18
N ARG A 66 -16.10 -18.84 -12.13
CA ARG A 66 -17.47 -18.91 -11.60
C ARG A 66 -17.55 -18.52 -10.12
N GLU A 67 -16.52 -18.82 -9.35
CA GLU A 67 -16.42 -18.48 -7.93
C GLU A 67 -16.04 -17.00 -7.73
N HIS A 68 -15.28 -16.43 -8.68
CA HIS A 68 -14.83 -15.04 -8.67
C HIS A 68 -15.20 -14.36 -10.01
N PRO A 69 -16.47 -13.95 -10.18
CA PRO A 69 -16.99 -13.44 -11.46
C PRO A 69 -16.38 -12.10 -11.88
N PHE A 70 -15.85 -11.33 -10.93
CA PHE A 70 -15.13 -10.07 -11.18
C PHE A 70 -13.60 -10.24 -11.23
N GLY A 71 -13.10 -11.47 -11.36
CA GLY A 71 -11.67 -11.73 -11.40
C GLY A 71 -10.97 -11.66 -10.04
N TYR A 72 -9.65 -11.61 -10.09
CA TYR A 72 -8.77 -11.73 -8.93
C TYR A 72 -7.97 -10.45 -8.63
N GLY A 73 -8.35 -9.30 -9.21
CA GLY A 73 -7.63 -8.03 -9.05
C GLY A 73 -7.32 -7.64 -7.59
N ARG A 74 -8.23 -7.98 -6.67
CA ARG A 74 -8.09 -7.76 -5.22
C ARG A 74 -6.96 -8.54 -4.54
N GLU A 75 -6.40 -9.57 -5.17
CA GLU A 75 -5.23 -10.30 -4.65
C GLU A 75 -4.07 -9.36 -4.35
N ARG A 76 -3.86 -8.30 -5.15
CA ARG A 76 -2.83 -7.27 -4.87
C ARG A 76 -3.03 -6.59 -3.52
N TYR A 77 -4.27 -6.27 -3.15
CA TYR A 77 -4.60 -5.70 -1.84
C TYR A 77 -4.40 -6.71 -0.71
N ILE A 78 -4.80 -7.97 -0.92
CA ILE A 78 -4.65 -9.03 0.10
C ILE A 78 -3.18 -9.24 0.42
N TYR A 79 -2.35 -9.41 -0.61
CA TYR A 79 -0.91 -9.63 -0.41
C TYR A 79 -0.21 -8.41 0.20
N SER A 80 -0.62 -7.18 -0.14
CA SER A 80 -0.11 -5.96 0.51
C SER A 80 -0.52 -5.88 1.99
N PHE A 81 -1.67 -6.42 2.36
CA PHE A 81 -2.09 -6.51 3.76
C PHE A 81 -1.34 -7.62 4.50
N ILE A 82 -1.00 -8.73 3.84
CA ILE A 82 -0.12 -9.76 4.44
C ILE A 82 1.27 -9.17 4.70
N VAL A 83 1.80 -8.35 3.80
CA VAL A 83 3.07 -7.64 3.97
C VAL A 83 3.06 -6.79 5.25
N SER A 84 1.99 -6.03 5.52
CA SER A 84 1.92 -5.24 6.75
C SER A 84 1.89 -6.11 8.01
N ILE A 85 1.25 -7.29 7.98
CA ILE A 85 1.27 -8.26 9.08
C ILE A 85 2.68 -8.81 9.31
N VAL A 86 3.38 -9.19 8.24
CA VAL A 86 4.76 -9.72 8.32
C VAL A 86 5.71 -8.65 8.86
N LEU A 87 5.61 -7.42 8.36
CA LEU A 87 6.42 -6.29 8.82
C LEU A 87 6.16 -5.98 10.31
N PHE A 88 4.89 -5.98 10.73
CA PHE A 88 4.52 -5.78 12.13
C PHE A 88 5.10 -6.87 13.03
N SER A 89 4.94 -8.14 12.64
CA SER A 89 5.31 -9.29 13.47
C SER A 89 6.81 -9.60 13.42
N VAL A 90 7.30 -10.07 12.28
CA VAL A 90 8.69 -10.52 12.10
C VAL A 90 9.66 -9.35 12.11
N GLY A 91 9.25 -8.17 11.63
CA GLY A 91 10.07 -6.96 11.72
C GLY A 91 9.96 -6.29 13.09
N GLY A 92 8.82 -5.65 13.34
CA GLY A 92 8.63 -4.75 14.49
C GLY A 92 8.62 -5.46 15.85
N LEU A 93 7.72 -6.41 16.07
CA LEU A 93 7.59 -7.09 17.37
C LEU A 93 8.83 -7.89 17.73
N PHE A 94 9.47 -8.56 16.76
CA PHE A 94 10.74 -9.23 16.99
C PHE A 94 11.82 -8.24 17.46
N ALA A 95 11.98 -7.09 16.79
CA ALA A 95 12.96 -6.09 17.19
C ALA A 95 12.67 -5.52 18.58
N LEU A 96 11.39 -5.31 18.94
CA LEU A 96 11.02 -4.90 20.30
C LEU A 96 11.32 -5.96 21.36
N TYR A 97 11.09 -7.23 21.04
CA TYR A 97 11.44 -8.34 21.91
C TYR A 97 12.97 -8.41 22.13
N GLU A 98 13.75 -8.33 21.06
CA GLU A 98 15.21 -8.33 21.13
C GLU A 98 15.73 -7.12 21.91
N ALA A 99 15.13 -5.95 21.73
CA ALA A 99 15.46 -4.75 22.50
C ALA A 99 15.17 -4.95 24.00
N TYR A 100 14.06 -5.60 24.35
CA TYR A 100 13.71 -5.91 25.73
C TYR A 100 14.71 -6.89 26.37
N GLU A 101 15.07 -7.96 25.67
CA GLU A 101 16.09 -8.92 26.12
C GLU A 101 17.45 -8.23 26.34
N LYS A 102 17.90 -7.41 25.39
CA LYS A 102 19.16 -6.65 25.50
C LYS A 102 19.13 -5.61 26.61
N PHE A 103 17.96 -5.04 26.91
CA PHE A 103 17.77 -4.12 28.02
C PHE A 103 17.94 -4.82 29.38
N LEU A 104 17.41 -6.05 29.51
CA LEU A 104 17.59 -6.87 30.72
C LEU A 104 19.03 -7.36 30.88
N HIS A 105 19.70 -7.62 29.77
CA HIS A 105 21.07 -8.09 29.75
C HIS A 105 21.96 -7.22 28.83
N PRO A 106 22.36 -6.01 29.29
CA PRO A 106 23.20 -5.12 28.49
C PRO A 106 24.62 -5.68 28.40
N HIS A 107 25.09 -5.88 27.17
CA HIS A 107 26.46 -6.27 26.90
C HIS A 107 27.07 -5.27 25.91
N ALA A 108 28.31 -4.85 26.18
CA ALA A 108 29.06 -4.02 25.26
C ALA A 108 29.46 -4.81 24.00
N ILE A 109 29.80 -4.09 22.94
CA ILE A 109 30.41 -4.68 21.74
C ILE A 109 31.91 -4.79 22.00
N GLU A 110 32.38 -5.98 22.30
CA GLU A 110 33.78 -6.25 22.66
C GLU A 110 34.51 -7.09 21.60
N GLY A 111 35.84 -7.04 21.59
CA GLY A 111 36.68 -7.85 20.72
C GLY A 111 37.21 -7.14 19.45
N PRO A 112 38.01 -7.84 18.63
CA PRO A 112 38.75 -7.23 17.51
C PRO A 112 37.85 -6.79 16.34
N TRP A 113 36.59 -7.21 16.34
CA TRP A 113 35.63 -6.99 15.24
C TRP A 113 34.64 -5.85 15.52
N TRP A 114 34.91 -4.99 16.51
CA TRP A 114 34.05 -3.87 16.91
C TRP A 114 33.66 -2.93 15.76
N TRP A 115 34.48 -2.83 14.71
CA TRP A 115 34.26 -1.95 13.55
C TRP A 115 33.30 -2.54 12.51
N VAL A 116 33.06 -3.86 12.53
CA VAL A 116 32.27 -4.57 11.50
C VAL A 116 30.83 -4.05 11.40
N PRO A 117 30.07 -3.87 12.52
CA PRO A 117 28.71 -3.33 12.47
C PRO A 117 28.66 -1.96 11.83
N VAL A 118 29.59 -1.07 12.20
CA VAL A 118 29.66 0.30 11.65
C VAL A 118 29.92 0.27 10.15
N ALA A 119 30.89 -0.53 9.70
CA ALA A 119 31.21 -0.64 8.28
C ALA A 119 30.03 -1.18 7.45
N VAL A 120 29.35 -2.23 7.96
CA VAL A 120 28.16 -2.79 7.30
C VAL A 120 27.01 -1.81 7.27
N LEU A 121 26.74 -1.10 8.38
CA LEU A 121 25.67 -0.10 8.44
C LEU A 121 25.91 1.07 7.49
N VAL A 122 27.14 1.61 7.43
CA VAL A 122 27.47 2.69 6.49
C VAL A 122 27.34 2.22 5.05
N GLY A 123 27.85 1.02 4.73
CA GLY A 123 27.69 0.43 3.40
C GLY A 123 26.23 0.23 3.01
N ALA A 124 25.42 -0.28 3.95
CA ALA A 124 23.98 -0.47 3.76
C ALA A 124 23.27 0.88 3.56
N ILE A 125 23.56 1.91 4.35
CA ILE A 125 22.97 3.26 4.19
C ILE A 125 23.26 3.80 2.79
N ILE A 126 24.49 3.65 2.30
CA ILE A 126 24.85 4.12 0.94
C ILE A 126 24.04 3.35 -0.11
N ALA A 127 24.01 2.02 -0.03
CA ALA A 127 23.28 1.18 -0.97
C ALA A 127 21.78 1.50 -0.97
N GLU A 128 21.18 1.58 0.22
CA GLU A 128 19.77 1.88 0.43
C GLU A 128 19.42 3.29 -0.04
N THR A 129 20.29 4.28 0.19
CA THR A 129 20.08 5.66 -0.30
C THR A 129 20.03 5.71 -1.83
N LEU A 130 20.88 4.91 -2.50
CA LEU A 130 20.88 4.82 -3.97
C LEU A 130 19.61 4.12 -4.49
N SER A 131 19.17 3.05 -3.81
CA SER A 131 17.92 2.34 -4.11
C SER A 131 16.72 3.27 -3.94
N PHE A 132 16.58 3.88 -2.76
CA PHE A 132 15.49 4.79 -2.43
C PHE A 132 15.43 6.01 -3.36
N ARG A 133 16.58 6.58 -3.74
CA ARG A 133 16.64 7.66 -4.73
C ARG A 133 16.08 7.21 -6.09
N THR A 134 16.34 5.98 -6.49
CA THR A 134 15.81 5.39 -7.72
C THR A 134 14.30 5.20 -7.61
N ALA A 135 13.81 4.62 -6.50
CA ALA A 135 12.39 4.46 -6.21
C ALA A 135 11.63 5.80 -6.21
N ILE A 136 12.22 6.86 -5.61
CA ILE A 136 11.69 8.22 -5.65
C ILE A 136 11.60 8.75 -7.09
N ARG A 137 12.63 8.51 -7.91
CA ARG A 137 12.66 8.99 -9.29
C ARG A 137 11.56 8.34 -10.12
N GLU A 138 11.41 7.02 -10.03
CA GLU A 138 10.35 6.27 -10.71
C GLU A 138 8.97 6.68 -10.21
N SER A 139 8.80 6.81 -8.90
CA SER A 139 7.53 7.24 -8.29
C SER A 139 7.13 8.66 -8.69
N ASN A 140 8.10 9.56 -8.91
CA ASN A 140 7.84 10.92 -9.39
C ASN A 140 7.28 10.95 -10.82
N LEU A 141 7.58 9.95 -11.66
CA LEU A 141 6.99 9.84 -12.99
C LEU A 141 5.47 9.60 -12.91
N VAL A 142 5.02 8.90 -11.86
CA VAL A 142 3.60 8.58 -11.62
C VAL A 142 2.91 9.64 -10.76
N ARG A 143 3.59 10.17 -9.73
CA ARG A 143 3.06 11.15 -8.77
C ARG A 143 2.65 12.47 -9.41
N GLY A 144 3.32 12.87 -10.49
CA GLY A 144 3.10 14.17 -11.13
C GLY A 144 3.29 15.32 -10.13
N LYS A 145 2.23 16.12 -9.93
CA LYS A 145 2.24 17.31 -9.05
C LYS A 145 1.72 17.06 -7.63
N GLN A 146 1.33 15.84 -7.29
CA GLN A 146 0.77 15.54 -5.97
C GLN A 146 1.83 15.61 -4.86
N SER A 147 1.44 16.00 -3.65
CA SER A 147 2.32 15.88 -2.48
C SER A 147 2.58 14.41 -2.15
N TRP A 148 3.71 14.10 -1.50
CA TRP A 148 4.03 12.72 -1.10
C TRP A 148 2.98 12.10 -0.18
N VAL A 149 2.50 12.86 0.80
CA VAL A 149 1.44 12.40 1.71
C VAL A 149 0.16 12.09 0.95
N SER A 150 -0.21 12.95 -0.01
CA SER A 150 -1.38 12.71 -0.85
C SER A 150 -1.19 11.49 -1.75
N PHE A 151 0.00 11.31 -2.32
CA PHE A 151 0.31 10.19 -3.19
C PHE A 151 0.19 8.86 -2.44
N ILE A 152 0.79 8.76 -1.25
CA ILE A 152 0.73 7.55 -0.42
C ILE A 152 -0.70 7.23 0.02
N ARG A 153 -1.45 8.22 0.52
CA ARG A 153 -2.83 8.01 1.04
C ARG A 153 -3.90 7.78 -0.03
N HIS A 154 -3.69 8.26 -1.25
CA HIS A 154 -4.70 8.15 -2.31
C HIS A 154 -4.31 7.18 -3.42
N ALA A 155 -3.15 6.53 -3.31
CA ALA A 155 -2.71 5.51 -4.25
C ALA A 155 -3.66 4.31 -4.20
N LYS A 156 -4.23 3.99 -5.36
CA LYS A 156 -5.06 2.78 -5.54
C LYS A 156 -4.23 1.54 -5.83
N ALA A 157 -2.97 1.73 -6.22
CA ALA A 157 -1.98 0.66 -6.32
C ALA A 157 -1.15 0.63 -5.03
N PRO A 158 -1.25 -0.42 -4.20
CA PRO A 158 -0.59 -0.47 -2.91
C PRO A 158 0.93 -0.66 -3.02
N GLU A 159 1.46 -1.15 -4.14
CA GLU A 159 2.85 -1.58 -4.26
C GLU A 159 3.83 -0.42 -4.10
N LEU A 160 3.60 0.70 -4.81
CA LEU A 160 4.52 1.84 -4.76
C LEU A 160 4.57 2.51 -3.38
N PRO A 161 3.44 2.82 -2.72
CA PRO A 161 3.45 3.31 -1.35
C PRO A 161 4.10 2.35 -0.36
N VAL A 162 3.85 1.04 -0.48
CA VAL A 162 4.46 0.02 0.37
C VAL A 162 5.98 0.05 0.24
N ILE A 163 6.51 -0.06 -0.98
CA ILE A 163 7.95 -0.05 -1.26
C ILE A 163 8.60 1.25 -0.74
N LEU A 164 7.99 2.41 -1.00
CA LEU A 164 8.55 3.69 -0.54
C LEU A 164 8.57 3.83 0.98
N LEU A 165 7.54 3.34 1.67
CA LEU A 165 7.48 3.37 3.13
C LEU A 165 8.45 2.36 3.75
N GLU A 166 8.63 1.19 3.12
CA GLU A 166 9.61 0.18 3.51
C GLU A 166 11.03 0.71 3.35
N ASP A 167 11.42 1.23 2.18
CA ASP A 167 12.76 1.79 1.93
C ASP A 167 13.08 2.97 2.89
N LEU A 168 12.10 3.85 3.13
CA LEU A 168 12.24 4.93 4.10
C LEU A 168 12.43 4.38 5.51
N GLY A 169 11.67 3.35 5.88
CA GLY A 169 11.80 2.63 7.13
C GLY A 169 13.17 2.00 7.31
N ALA A 170 13.68 1.33 6.28
CA ALA A 170 14.98 0.71 6.26
C ALA A 170 16.09 1.75 6.46
N LEU A 171 16.03 2.89 5.76
CA LEU A 171 17.01 3.98 5.93
C LEU A 171 17.01 4.55 7.35
N LEU A 172 15.83 4.84 7.89
CA LEU A 172 15.71 5.37 9.25
C LEU A 172 16.13 4.33 10.30
N GLY A 173 15.79 3.05 10.08
CA GLY A 173 16.23 1.93 10.91
C GLY A 173 17.75 1.79 10.95
N LEU A 174 18.40 1.84 9.78
CA LEU A 174 19.86 1.85 9.66
C LEU A 174 20.51 3.03 10.40
N ILE A 175 19.89 4.22 10.36
CA ILE A 175 20.36 5.39 11.12
C ILE A 175 20.23 5.15 12.62
N PHE A 176 19.12 4.58 13.09
CA PHE A 176 18.93 4.24 14.51
C PHE A 176 19.90 3.14 14.98
N ALA A 177 20.15 2.12 14.15
CA ALA A 177 21.16 1.10 14.41
C ALA A 177 22.55 1.73 14.52
N LEU A 178 22.93 2.59 13.56
CA LEU A 178 24.23 3.26 13.56
C LEU A 178 24.40 4.14 14.80
N PHE A 179 23.35 4.86 15.19
CA PHE A 179 23.32 5.63 16.42
C PHE A 179 23.53 4.75 17.67
N GLY A 180 22.74 3.68 17.82
CA GLY A 180 22.81 2.78 18.98
C GLY A 180 24.16 2.06 19.10
N VAL A 181 24.66 1.52 17.99
CA VAL A 181 25.98 0.87 17.90
C VAL A 181 27.10 1.86 18.21
N SER A 182 27.09 3.05 17.59
CA SER A 182 28.16 4.04 17.78
C SER A 182 28.25 4.52 19.23
N LEU A 183 27.10 4.79 19.87
CA LEU A 183 27.08 5.17 21.28
C LEU A 183 27.52 4.03 22.19
N THR A 184 27.15 2.79 21.88
CA THR A 184 27.63 1.62 22.64
C THR A 184 29.15 1.50 22.56
N LEU A 185 29.74 1.73 21.38
CA LEU A 185 31.20 1.70 21.19
C LEU A 185 31.92 2.84 21.93
N ILE A 186 31.36 4.05 21.93
CA ILE A 186 31.97 5.22 22.58
C ILE A 186 31.86 5.14 24.10
N THR A 187 30.71 4.69 24.62
CA THR A 187 30.41 4.70 26.05
C THR A 187 30.74 3.39 26.75
N GLY A 188 30.90 2.30 25.99
CA GLY A 188 30.99 0.94 26.53
C GLY A 188 29.68 0.43 27.13
N ASN A 189 28.55 1.14 26.96
CA ASN A 189 27.27 0.76 27.55
C ASN A 189 26.32 0.17 26.51
N GLY A 190 26.05 -1.15 26.61
CA GLY A 190 25.13 -1.89 25.74
C GLY A 190 23.68 -1.41 25.75
N PHE A 191 23.31 -0.55 26.70
CA PHE A 191 22.00 0.11 26.74
C PHE A 191 21.68 0.86 25.44
N PHE A 192 22.66 1.51 24.82
CA PHE A 192 22.40 2.30 23.61
C PHE A 192 22.09 1.42 22.39
N ASP A 193 22.66 0.22 22.32
CA ASP A 193 22.33 -0.80 21.31
C ASP A 193 20.89 -1.30 21.52
N ALA A 194 20.48 -1.53 22.77
CA ALA A 194 19.08 -1.86 23.10
C ALA A 194 18.12 -0.72 22.71
N LEU A 195 18.48 0.54 22.98
CA LEU A 195 17.69 1.71 22.61
C LEU A 195 17.55 1.85 21.09
N GLY A 196 18.65 1.69 20.34
CA GLY A 196 18.61 1.70 18.86
C GLY A 196 17.69 0.61 18.32
N THR A 197 17.81 -0.61 18.86
CA THR A 197 16.94 -1.74 18.53
C THR A 197 15.47 -1.44 18.82
N ALA A 198 15.15 -0.83 19.96
CA ALA A 198 13.78 -0.43 20.31
C ALA A 198 13.23 0.62 19.34
N MET A 199 14.05 1.61 18.95
CA MET A 199 13.65 2.64 18.00
C MET A 199 13.32 2.04 16.62
N ILE A 200 14.10 1.05 16.17
CA ILE A 200 13.83 0.29 14.94
C ILE A 200 12.49 -0.45 15.08
N GLY A 201 12.28 -1.18 16.17
CA GLY A 201 11.04 -1.93 16.40
C GLY A 201 9.81 -1.03 16.40
N LEU A 202 9.86 0.11 17.09
CA LEU A 202 8.76 1.09 17.11
C LEU A 202 8.49 1.69 15.73
N LEU A 203 9.55 2.01 14.97
CA LEU A 203 9.44 2.52 13.61
C LEU A 203 8.74 1.51 12.69
N LEU A 204 9.16 0.24 12.71
CA LEU A 204 8.57 -0.82 11.90
C LEU A 204 7.10 -1.07 12.26
N VAL A 205 6.76 -1.05 13.56
CA VAL A 205 5.37 -1.13 14.00
C VAL A 205 4.56 0.05 13.46
N ALA A 206 5.08 1.27 13.54
CA ALA A 206 4.39 2.46 13.03
C ALA A 206 4.14 2.37 11.52
N ILE A 207 5.15 1.98 10.74
CA ILE A 207 5.03 1.78 9.29
C ILE A 207 4.01 0.69 8.99
N ALA A 208 4.09 -0.45 9.66
CA ALA A 208 3.17 -1.55 9.45
C ALA A 208 1.71 -1.18 9.76
N VAL A 209 1.47 -0.39 10.82
CA VAL A 209 0.14 0.13 11.15
C VAL A 209 -0.38 1.06 10.06
N VAL A 210 0.45 1.97 9.56
CA VAL A 210 0.08 2.84 8.42
C VAL A 210 -0.30 1.99 7.21
N LEU A 211 0.55 1.05 6.81
CA LEU A 211 0.26 0.16 5.67
C LEU A 211 -1.01 -0.66 5.86
N ALA A 212 -1.25 -1.19 7.06
CA ALA A 212 -2.44 -1.96 7.37
C ALA A 212 -3.72 -1.12 7.27
N VAL A 213 -3.70 0.12 7.78
CA VAL A 213 -4.86 1.03 7.72
C VAL A 213 -5.18 1.42 6.28
N GLU A 214 -4.17 1.80 5.49
CA GLU A 214 -4.35 2.21 4.10
C GLU A 214 -4.84 1.03 3.24
N THR A 215 -4.22 -0.16 3.41
CA THR A 215 -4.60 -1.34 2.62
C THR A 215 -5.98 -1.90 3.02
N LYS A 216 -6.37 -1.76 4.28
CA LYS A 216 -7.70 -2.17 4.76
C LYS A 216 -8.82 -1.47 3.98
N SER A 217 -8.68 -0.17 3.70
CA SER A 217 -9.69 0.58 2.95
C SER A 217 -9.85 0.04 1.52
N LEU A 218 -8.72 -0.25 0.85
CA LEU A 218 -8.71 -0.87 -0.49
C LEU A 218 -9.36 -2.26 -0.52
N LEU A 219 -9.21 -3.05 0.55
CA LEU A 219 -9.85 -4.36 0.70
C LEU A 219 -11.38 -4.28 0.87
N LEU A 220 -11.85 -3.30 1.64
CA LEU A 220 -13.29 -3.02 1.77
C LEU A 220 -13.89 -2.58 0.43
N GLY A 221 -13.07 -1.89 -0.37
CA GLY A 221 -13.39 -1.45 -1.70
C GLY A 221 -13.71 0.04 -1.70
N GLU A 222 -12.83 0.80 -2.35
CA GLU A 222 -12.95 2.24 -2.42
C GLU A 222 -13.64 2.70 -3.71
N SER A 223 -14.26 3.87 -3.65
CA SER A 223 -14.78 4.54 -4.84
C SER A 223 -13.67 4.98 -5.78
N ALA A 224 -14.04 5.26 -7.02
CA ALA A 224 -13.17 5.93 -7.97
C ALA A 224 -12.65 7.26 -7.40
N THR A 225 -11.52 7.73 -7.92
CA THR A 225 -10.97 9.05 -7.58
C THR A 225 -11.98 10.15 -7.97
N ARG A 226 -11.91 11.32 -7.31
CA ARG A 226 -12.81 12.45 -7.62
C ARG A 226 -12.72 12.88 -9.08
N GLU A 227 -11.54 12.76 -9.68
CA GLU A 227 -11.31 13.04 -11.10
C GLU A 227 -12.03 12.02 -11.99
N HIS A 228 -11.86 10.72 -11.73
CA HIS A 228 -12.58 9.68 -12.48
C HIS A 228 -14.09 9.79 -12.30
N VAL A 229 -14.59 10.09 -11.10
CA VAL A 229 -16.04 10.30 -10.88
C VAL A 229 -16.56 11.43 -11.76
N ARG A 230 -15.88 12.58 -11.81
CA ARG A 230 -16.28 13.70 -12.69
C ARG A 230 -16.28 13.31 -14.17
N LEU A 231 -15.23 12.63 -14.63
CA LEU A 231 -15.15 12.16 -16.03
C LEU A 231 -16.27 11.18 -16.36
N ILE A 232 -16.63 10.29 -15.43
CA ILE A 232 -17.75 9.37 -15.58
C ILE A 232 -19.08 10.15 -15.62
N GLU A 233 -19.27 11.12 -14.73
CA GLU A 233 -20.47 11.96 -14.70
C GLU A 233 -20.66 12.74 -16.01
N ASP A 234 -19.59 13.36 -16.50
CA ASP A 234 -19.59 14.10 -17.77
C ASP A 234 -19.89 13.15 -18.95
N ALA A 235 -19.25 11.98 -18.99
CA ALA A 235 -19.48 10.99 -20.04
C ALA A 235 -20.92 10.44 -20.05
N LEU A 236 -21.49 10.18 -18.86
CA LEU A 236 -22.87 9.72 -18.72
C LEU A 236 -23.88 10.79 -19.13
N THR A 237 -23.65 12.05 -18.76
CA THR A 237 -24.59 13.16 -19.02
C THR A 237 -24.48 13.79 -20.41
N ALA A 238 -23.39 13.55 -21.15
CA ALA A 238 -23.20 14.07 -22.51
C ALA A 238 -24.34 13.69 -23.50
N GLY A 239 -25.09 12.62 -23.22
CA GLY A 239 -26.25 12.20 -24.01
C GLY A 239 -27.58 12.89 -23.64
N GLY A 240 -27.56 13.88 -22.74
CA GLY A 240 -28.75 14.60 -22.26
C GLY A 240 -29.51 13.93 -21.12
N GLY A 241 -29.08 12.75 -20.68
CA GLY A 241 -29.67 12.03 -19.55
C GLY A 241 -29.20 12.58 -18.19
N ARG A 242 -30.04 12.43 -17.17
CA ARG A 242 -29.71 12.79 -15.78
C ARG A 242 -29.29 11.57 -14.98
N ILE A 243 -28.23 11.70 -14.20
CA ILE A 243 -27.79 10.65 -13.26
C ILE A 243 -28.72 10.68 -12.03
N ILE A 244 -29.35 9.55 -11.74
CA ILE A 244 -30.16 9.32 -10.52
C ILE A 244 -29.26 8.84 -9.38
N HIS A 245 -28.39 7.87 -9.69
CA HIS A 245 -27.46 7.29 -8.73
C HIS A 245 -26.18 6.88 -9.44
N LEU A 246 -25.03 7.09 -8.78
CA LEU A 246 -23.73 6.64 -9.27
C LEU A 246 -22.97 6.02 -8.10
N LYS A 247 -22.59 4.76 -8.26
CA LYS A 247 -21.66 4.05 -7.39
C LYS A 247 -20.48 3.57 -8.20
N THR A 248 -19.30 3.72 -7.63
CA THR A 248 -18.07 3.23 -8.22
C THR A 248 -17.31 2.40 -7.19
N LEU A 249 -16.58 1.40 -7.66
CA LEU A 249 -15.85 0.48 -6.80
C LEU A 249 -14.60 -0.03 -7.51
N HIS A 250 -13.44 0.10 -6.89
CA HIS A 250 -12.23 -0.58 -7.37
C HIS A 250 -12.34 -2.10 -7.15
N LEU A 251 -12.28 -2.86 -8.25
CA LEU A 251 -12.15 -4.32 -8.25
C LEU A 251 -10.66 -4.74 -8.19
N GLY A 252 -9.78 -3.83 -8.60
CA GLY A 252 -8.35 -3.88 -8.42
C GLY A 252 -7.75 -2.49 -8.67
N PRO A 253 -6.41 -2.35 -8.63
CA PRO A 253 -5.76 -1.07 -8.90
C PRO A 253 -6.09 -0.50 -10.29
N ASP A 254 -6.24 -1.39 -11.27
CA ASP A 254 -6.39 -1.06 -12.68
C ASP A 254 -7.79 -1.42 -13.24
N GLU A 255 -8.73 -1.74 -12.34
CA GLU A 255 -10.07 -2.20 -12.71
C GLU A 255 -11.14 -1.55 -11.81
N LEU A 256 -12.07 -0.86 -12.46
CA LEU A 256 -13.14 -0.10 -11.84
C LEU A 256 -14.51 -0.64 -12.28
N LEU A 257 -15.38 -0.87 -11.31
CA LEU A 257 -16.80 -1.11 -11.50
C LEU A 257 -17.55 0.23 -11.43
N VAL A 258 -18.39 0.49 -12.42
CA VAL A 258 -19.30 1.64 -12.47
C VAL A 258 -20.73 1.13 -12.49
N ALA A 259 -21.50 1.44 -11.45
CA ALA A 259 -22.92 1.15 -11.37
C ALA A 259 -23.67 2.48 -11.36
N ALA A 260 -24.31 2.80 -12.49
CA ALA A 260 -25.05 4.02 -12.69
C ALA A 260 -26.54 3.72 -12.88
N LYS A 261 -27.37 4.63 -12.38
CA LYS A 261 -28.80 4.67 -12.64
C LYS A 261 -29.11 5.95 -13.38
N MET A 262 -29.66 5.82 -14.59
CA MET A 262 -29.83 6.92 -15.54
C MET A 262 -31.30 7.17 -15.81
N SER A 263 -31.69 8.45 -15.85
CA SER A 263 -33.05 8.83 -16.22
C SER A 263 -33.30 8.62 -17.71
N VAL A 264 -34.45 8.07 -18.05
CA VAL A 264 -34.96 8.02 -19.43
C VAL A 264 -36.30 8.73 -19.54
N GLU A 265 -36.63 9.23 -20.73
CA GLU A 265 -37.90 9.88 -21.00
C GLU A 265 -39.07 8.88 -20.92
N PRO A 266 -40.23 9.27 -20.35
CA PRO A 266 -41.41 8.41 -20.40
C PRO A 266 -41.84 8.12 -21.84
N GLY A 267 -42.11 6.86 -22.16
CA GLY A 267 -42.58 6.45 -23.50
C GLY A 267 -41.48 6.21 -24.53
N ILE A 268 -40.20 6.32 -24.16
CA ILE A 268 -39.07 5.92 -25.01
C ILE A 268 -39.13 4.42 -25.33
N SER A 269 -38.74 4.03 -26.55
CA SER A 269 -38.70 2.60 -26.93
C SER A 269 -37.52 1.88 -26.28
N SER A 270 -37.67 0.58 -26.03
CA SER A 270 -36.61 -0.27 -25.48
C SER A 270 -35.33 -0.26 -26.34
N GLU A 271 -35.48 -0.24 -27.67
CA GLU A 271 -34.38 -0.14 -28.62
C GLU A 271 -33.59 1.16 -28.45
N ARG A 272 -34.29 2.28 -28.24
CA ARG A 272 -33.64 3.58 -28.03
C ARG A 272 -32.98 3.66 -26.65
N ILE A 273 -33.56 3.04 -25.62
CA ILE A 273 -32.92 2.88 -24.31
C ILE A 273 -31.60 2.13 -24.47
N ALA A 274 -31.60 0.97 -25.13
CA ALA A 274 -30.41 0.16 -25.33
C ALA A 274 -29.31 0.94 -26.06
N GLN A 275 -29.64 1.61 -27.17
CA GLN A 275 -28.69 2.47 -27.90
C GLN A 275 -28.12 3.60 -27.04
N THR A 276 -28.94 4.20 -26.17
CA THR A 276 -28.51 5.28 -25.27
C THR A 276 -27.55 4.77 -24.21
N ILE A 277 -27.83 3.59 -23.65
CA ILE A 277 -26.97 2.90 -22.69
C ILE A 277 -25.64 2.51 -23.33
N ASP A 278 -25.66 1.84 -24.49
CA ASP A 278 -24.44 1.41 -25.20
C ASP A 278 -23.54 2.61 -25.54
N ALA A 279 -24.13 3.71 -26.00
CA ALA A 279 -23.41 4.93 -26.29
C ALA A 279 -22.82 5.57 -25.01
N ALA A 280 -23.55 5.52 -23.89
CA ALA A 280 -23.05 6.01 -22.60
C ALA A 280 -21.90 5.14 -22.08
N GLU A 281 -22.01 3.82 -22.20
CA GLU A 281 -20.94 2.89 -21.83
C GLU A 281 -19.67 3.15 -22.64
N ALA A 282 -19.78 3.31 -23.96
CA ALA A 282 -18.65 3.62 -24.84
C ALA A 282 -17.93 4.91 -24.43
N ARG A 283 -18.67 5.99 -24.14
CA ARG A 283 -18.09 7.26 -23.67
C ARG A 283 -17.39 7.11 -22.33
N VAL A 284 -17.96 6.34 -21.38
CA VAL A 284 -17.33 6.08 -20.08
C VAL A 284 -16.02 5.31 -20.25
N ARG A 285 -15.99 4.28 -21.12
CA ARG A 285 -14.76 3.52 -21.40
C ARG A 285 -13.69 4.36 -22.07
N GLU A 286 -14.07 5.29 -22.94
CA GLU A 286 -13.15 6.23 -23.57
C GLU A 286 -12.57 7.23 -22.56
N ALA A 287 -13.43 7.81 -21.71
CA ALA A 287 -13.03 8.80 -20.72
C ALA A 287 -12.21 8.21 -19.56
N VAL A 288 -12.55 6.98 -19.13
CA VAL A 288 -11.89 6.28 -18.02
C VAL A 288 -11.61 4.83 -18.43
N PRO A 289 -10.45 4.55 -19.06
CA PRO A 289 -10.12 3.21 -19.59
C PRO A 289 -10.12 2.07 -18.56
N ILE A 290 -9.92 2.39 -17.27
CA ILE A 290 -9.99 1.40 -16.19
C ILE A 290 -11.43 1.00 -15.81
N ALA A 291 -12.46 1.70 -16.31
CA ALA A 291 -13.87 1.35 -16.13
C ALA A 291 -14.25 0.12 -16.99
N GLN A 292 -13.82 -1.06 -16.55
CA GLN A 292 -13.97 -2.30 -17.31
C GLN A 292 -15.35 -2.95 -17.11
N VAL A 293 -15.92 -2.82 -15.91
CA VAL A 293 -17.24 -3.37 -15.56
C VAL A 293 -18.22 -2.22 -15.41
N ILE A 294 -19.20 -2.12 -16.30
CA ILE A 294 -20.17 -1.02 -16.32
C ILE A 294 -21.58 -1.61 -16.31
N TYR A 295 -22.39 -1.15 -15.36
CA TYR A 295 -23.82 -1.43 -15.27
C TYR A 295 -24.58 -0.12 -15.28
N ILE A 296 -25.43 0.07 -16.29
CA ILE A 296 -26.30 1.24 -16.39
C ILE A 296 -27.75 0.77 -16.33
N GLU A 297 -28.44 1.10 -15.25
CA GLU A 297 -29.87 0.82 -15.06
C GLU A 297 -30.70 2.02 -15.54
N PRO A 298 -31.60 1.86 -16.53
CA PRO A 298 -32.52 2.91 -16.92
C PRO A 298 -33.68 3.02 -15.91
N ASP A 299 -34.10 4.23 -15.56
CA ASP A 299 -35.28 4.49 -14.74
C ASP A 299 -35.93 5.84 -15.10
N ILE A 300 -37.15 6.07 -14.64
CA ILE A 300 -37.86 7.33 -14.80
C ILE A 300 -37.52 8.21 -13.59
N TYR A 301 -37.03 9.42 -13.85
CA TYR A 301 -36.74 10.37 -12.77
C TYR A 301 -38.02 10.72 -12.02
N ARG A 302 -38.02 10.46 -10.71
CA ARG A 302 -39.06 10.91 -9.77
C ARG A 302 -38.37 11.87 -8.81
N GLU A 303 -38.91 13.08 -8.66
CA GLU A 303 -38.39 13.98 -7.63
C GLU A 303 -38.43 13.26 -6.27
N PRO A 304 -37.36 13.34 -5.47
CA PRO A 304 -37.36 12.71 -4.17
C PRO A 304 -38.53 13.28 -3.37
N HIS A 305 -39.51 12.43 -3.07
CA HIS A 305 -40.60 12.76 -2.18
C HIS A 305 -39.94 13.30 -0.91
N THR A 306 -40.27 14.52 -0.52
CA THR A 306 -39.76 15.14 0.71
C THR A 306 -40.30 14.30 1.87
N ALA A 307 -39.61 13.21 2.21
CA ALA A 307 -39.92 12.41 3.36
C ALA A 307 -39.68 13.31 4.56
N ALA A 308 -40.76 13.70 5.21
CA ALA A 308 -40.73 14.45 6.46
C ALA A 308 -39.68 13.84 7.39
N ALA A 309 -38.84 14.69 7.96
CA ALA A 309 -37.82 14.28 8.91
C ALA A 309 -38.43 13.35 9.98
N PRO A 310 -37.82 12.19 10.27
CA PRO A 310 -38.30 11.34 11.35
C PRO A 310 -37.97 12.02 12.68
N GLY A 311 -38.90 12.82 13.21
CA GLY A 311 -38.68 13.49 14.50
C GLY A 311 -39.55 14.70 14.80
N SER A 312 -40.86 14.62 14.63
CA SER A 312 -41.77 15.47 15.40
C SER A 312 -42.97 14.64 15.84
N ALA A 313 -42.82 13.96 16.98
CA ALA A 313 -43.97 13.38 17.67
C ALA A 313 -44.95 14.50 18.01
N PRO A 314 -46.27 14.29 17.83
CA PRO A 314 -47.25 15.29 18.21
C PRO A 314 -47.21 15.44 19.74
N ALA A 315 -47.01 16.67 20.22
CA ALA A 315 -47.25 17.00 21.62
C ALA A 315 -48.72 16.67 21.92
N GLY A 316 -48.92 15.65 22.74
CA GLY A 316 -50.24 15.21 23.16
C GLY A 316 -50.99 16.36 23.82
N SER A 317 -52.10 16.76 23.19
CA SER A 317 -53.18 17.47 23.85
C SER A 317 -53.98 16.48 24.69
N GLY A 318 -54.14 16.73 25.99
CA GLY A 318 -55.18 16.04 26.75
C GLY A 318 -55.03 16.07 28.26
N ALA A 319 -55.78 17.00 28.85
CA ALA A 319 -56.41 16.99 30.19
C ALA A 319 -55.52 16.95 31.45
#